data_AF-A0A1E5JT53-F1
#
_entry.id   AF-A0A1E5JT53-F1
#
_cell.length_a   1.000
_cell.length_b   1.000
_cell.length_c   1.000
_cell.angle_alpha   90.00
_cell.angle_beta   90.00
_cell.angle_gamma   90.00
#
_symmetry.space_group_name_H-M   'P 1'
#
loop_
_entity.id
_entity.type
_entity.pdbx_description
1 polymer ?
#
loop_
_entity_poly.entity_id
_entity_poly.type
_entity_poly.pdbx_seq_one_letter_code
_entity_poly.pdbx_strand_id
1 'polypeptide(L)'
;MKEIILTAIFEGTIYSIEERQTHLHRVLQEDCDGIRITSAEEISQHKDANHFKMGFNGCGVDYGVKGLLFGAGVEEQSEQVVAVVKKLIQDGYKVKLNGIGLSRGGIAAILAAIKLAHIDPFHLETNLLLLDPVPGNLLYIPLLDFFKYTLTNRTLDLSHSKNLNYVETLYPYLEVGDDTGKRLDQILANFHIPIRPTYPKHCQVREEVILGAHLKAFQDLDKEQDAGQINYYGVDVIPVIRKLSRAIMYQFLSRVGSLAEVGENLAQSEIIKEFEREREKWTNILTGIIRNIIPKSRKLHSQDDSKITVKNSAKYLNKTHRELIDMESQDPEELCLKVEPERTYFEKDRTPLTKEVLLNLVSVVEDKMTDTSKQGRKGVLLTNIRNGLDKNVPFSEEQLSFILRDILTIVLQRDRYSYSFYGTTTSGLGLVNALNQPEFTAIQELIQFEGKPIEYADLTAYVLGRNDPAHFNSQAKELNLAHVAEHEIGEDGYRMLV
;
A
#
# COMPACT_ATOMS: atom_id res chain seq x y z
N MET A 1 -8.83 -4.91 18.40
CA MET A 1 -9.98 -4.08 17.93
C MET A 1 -10.85 -4.85 16.93
N LYS A 2 -12.10 -4.42 16.63
CA LYS A 2 -12.86 -4.99 15.49
C LYS A 2 -12.20 -4.51 14.18
N GLU A 3 -12.01 -5.43 13.23
CA GLU A 3 -11.48 -5.11 11.90
C GLU A 3 -12.61 -4.73 10.94
N ILE A 4 -12.40 -3.67 10.16
CA ILE A 4 -13.27 -3.21 9.06
C ILE A 4 -12.45 -3.24 7.77
N ILE A 5 -13.02 -3.79 6.70
CA ILE A 5 -12.43 -3.77 5.37
C ILE A 5 -12.93 -2.54 4.61
N LEU A 6 -12.03 -1.84 3.91
CA LEU A 6 -12.34 -0.77 2.98
C LEU A 6 -11.69 -1.08 1.63
N THR A 7 -12.47 -1.29 0.58
CA THR A 7 -11.95 -1.51 -0.77
C THR A 7 -12.19 -0.28 -1.64
N ALA A 8 -11.11 0.41 -2.02
CA ALA A 8 -11.18 1.60 -2.87
C ALA A 8 -10.74 1.25 -4.30
N ILE A 9 -11.62 1.50 -5.27
CA ILE A 9 -11.43 1.11 -6.67
C ILE A 9 -11.37 2.36 -7.54
N PHE A 10 -10.23 2.56 -8.21
CA PHE A 10 -9.94 3.76 -9.00
C PHE A 10 -9.79 3.42 -10.49
N GLU A 11 -10.68 3.98 -11.32
CA GLU A 11 -10.61 3.78 -12.77
C GLU A 11 -9.40 4.43 -13.45
N GLY A 12 -9.13 3.96 -14.66
CA GLY A 12 -8.19 4.56 -15.58
C GLY A 12 -8.67 5.92 -16.08
N THR A 13 -7.73 6.78 -16.50
CA THR A 13 -7.90 8.21 -16.81
C THR A 13 -9.20 8.59 -17.53
N ILE A 14 -9.69 7.79 -18.47
CA ILE A 14 -10.80 8.14 -19.37
C ILE A 14 -12.08 7.33 -19.16
N TYR A 15 -12.14 6.48 -18.14
CA TYR A 15 -13.26 5.56 -17.94
C TYR A 15 -14.09 5.94 -16.72
N SER A 16 -15.40 5.74 -16.82
CA SER A 16 -16.29 5.87 -15.68
C SER A 16 -16.39 4.53 -14.96
N ILE A 17 -16.33 4.56 -13.63
CA ILE A 17 -16.52 3.36 -12.81
C ILE A 17 -17.98 2.86 -12.88
N GLU A 18 -18.91 3.70 -13.34
CA GLU A 18 -20.31 3.33 -13.55
C GLU A 18 -20.57 2.65 -14.90
N GLU A 19 -19.62 2.70 -15.82
CA GLU A 19 -19.76 2.12 -17.15
C GLU A 19 -18.96 0.82 -17.26
N ARG A 20 -19.52 -0.19 -17.94
CA ARG A 20 -18.89 -1.49 -18.14
C ARG A 20 -17.81 -1.44 -19.23
N GLN A 21 -16.76 -0.66 -18.99
CA GLN A 21 -15.64 -0.46 -19.91
C GLN A 21 -14.43 -1.29 -19.49
N THR A 22 -14.16 -1.37 -18.19
CA THR A 22 -13.06 -2.18 -17.63
C THR A 22 -13.55 -3.22 -16.65
N HIS A 23 -12.67 -4.16 -16.29
CA HIS A 23 -12.92 -5.11 -15.22
C HIS A 23 -13.27 -4.42 -13.89
N LEU A 24 -12.82 -3.19 -13.66
CA LEU A 24 -13.02 -2.47 -12.40
C LEU A 24 -14.49 -2.11 -12.14
N HIS A 25 -15.27 -1.86 -13.19
CA HIS A 25 -16.72 -1.69 -13.04
C HIS A 25 -17.34 -2.94 -12.41
N ARG A 26 -17.03 -4.11 -12.96
CA ARG A 26 -17.54 -5.38 -12.43
C ARG A 26 -17.03 -5.64 -11.02
N VAL A 27 -15.76 -5.33 -10.75
CA VAL A 27 -15.21 -5.45 -9.39
C VAL A 27 -16.01 -4.60 -8.40
N LEU A 28 -16.34 -3.36 -8.73
CA LEU A 28 -17.13 -2.52 -7.84
C LEU A 28 -18.56 -3.03 -7.68
N GLN A 29 -19.23 -3.40 -8.77
CA GLN A 29 -20.68 -3.67 -8.76
C GLN A 29 -21.02 -5.10 -8.30
N GLU A 30 -20.20 -6.08 -8.68
CA GLU A 30 -20.50 -7.50 -8.52
C GLU A 30 -19.47 -8.23 -7.65
N ASP A 31 -18.17 -8.12 -7.97
CA ASP A 31 -17.17 -9.06 -7.44
C ASP A 31 -16.68 -8.67 -6.03
N CYS A 32 -16.66 -7.38 -5.68
CA CYS A 32 -16.24 -6.89 -4.36
C CYS A 32 -17.43 -6.83 -3.40
N ASP A 33 -17.26 -7.43 -2.23
CA ASP A 33 -18.21 -7.32 -1.14
C ASP A 33 -18.21 -5.90 -0.53
N GLY A 34 -19.18 -5.65 0.34
CA GLY A 34 -19.26 -4.47 1.17
C GLY A 34 -20.26 -3.43 0.69
N ILE A 35 -20.61 -2.53 1.61
CA ILE A 35 -21.56 -1.45 1.35
C ILE A 35 -20.83 -0.34 0.59
N ARG A 36 -21.41 0.09 -0.53
CA ARG A 36 -20.87 1.20 -1.30
C ARG A 36 -21.09 2.52 -0.56
N ILE A 37 -20.00 3.25 -0.32
CA ILE A 37 -20.01 4.60 0.26
C ILE A 37 -19.26 5.56 -0.66
N THR A 38 -19.57 6.86 -0.55
CA THR A 38 -18.87 7.91 -1.31
C THR A 38 -18.06 8.86 -0.45
N SER A 39 -18.24 8.82 0.86
CA SER A 39 -17.65 9.77 1.80
C SER A 39 -17.52 9.22 3.22
N ALA A 40 -16.76 9.90 4.08
CA ALA A 40 -16.57 9.49 5.47
C ALA A 40 -17.84 9.68 6.32
N GLU A 41 -18.71 10.61 5.92
CA GLU A 41 -19.96 10.94 6.59
C GLU A 41 -20.96 9.77 6.54
N GLU A 42 -20.93 9.00 5.46
CA GLU A 42 -21.82 7.85 5.23
C GLU A 42 -21.52 6.65 6.14
N ILE A 43 -20.31 6.52 6.68
CA ILE A 43 -19.93 5.44 7.60
C ILE A 43 -20.91 5.36 8.79
N SER A 44 -21.30 6.52 9.31
CA SER A 44 -22.20 6.64 10.46
C SER A 44 -23.60 6.07 10.23
N GLN A 45 -24.00 5.92 8.96
CA GLN A 45 -25.29 5.39 8.54
C GLN A 45 -25.30 3.85 8.52
N HIS A 46 -24.13 3.21 8.62
CA HIS A 46 -23.92 1.78 8.43
C HIS A 46 -23.09 1.17 9.57
N LYS A 47 -23.49 1.42 10.83
CA LYS A 47 -22.72 1.02 12.04
C LYS A 47 -22.45 -0.48 12.17
N ASP A 48 -23.33 -1.31 11.62
CA ASP A 48 -23.22 -2.77 11.70
C ASP A 48 -22.35 -3.37 10.58
N ALA A 49 -22.00 -2.57 9.57
CA ALA A 49 -21.17 -3.02 8.47
C ALA A 49 -19.76 -3.42 8.94
N ASN A 50 -19.20 -4.42 8.27
CA ASN A 50 -17.82 -4.88 8.44
C ASN A 50 -16.96 -4.64 7.20
N HIS A 51 -17.58 -4.27 6.07
CA HIS A 51 -16.89 -4.03 4.81
C HIS A 51 -17.57 -2.88 4.06
N PHE A 52 -16.75 -1.93 3.62
CA PHE A 52 -17.13 -0.81 2.76
C PHE A 52 -16.38 -0.87 1.43
N LYS A 53 -17.00 -0.34 0.38
CA LYS A 53 -16.35 -0.14 -0.92
C LYS A 53 -16.57 1.26 -1.47
N MET A 54 -15.58 1.77 -2.19
CA MET A 54 -15.62 3.06 -2.86
C MET A 54 -15.23 2.89 -4.33
N GLY A 55 -15.88 3.64 -5.21
CA GLY A 55 -15.61 3.65 -6.64
C GLY A 55 -15.34 5.06 -7.12
N PHE A 56 -14.26 5.24 -7.88
CA PHE A 56 -13.86 6.53 -8.43
C PHE A 56 -13.73 6.45 -9.94
N ASN A 57 -14.29 7.43 -10.65
CA ASN A 57 -14.08 7.58 -12.08
C ASN A 57 -12.62 7.92 -12.40
N GLY A 58 -12.23 7.71 -13.65
CA GLY A 58 -11.02 8.28 -14.20
C GLY A 58 -11.00 9.80 -14.10
N CYS A 59 -9.85 10.38 -13.77
CA CYS A 59 -9.72 11.83 -13.59
C CYS A 59 -10.11 12.65 -14.82
N GLY A 60 -9.95 12.12 -16.04
CA GLY A 60 -10.40 12.75 -17.28
C GLY A 60 -11.92 12.77 -17.48
N VAL A 61 -12.67 11.93 -16.77
CA VAL A 61 -14.14 11.96 -16.74
C VAL A 61 -14.63 13.12 -15.89
N ASP A 62 -14.19 13.18 -14.62
CA ASP A 62 -14.69 14.17 -13.67
C ASP A 62 -14.08 15.57 -13.88
N TYR A 63 -12.82 15.65 -14.35
CA TYR A 63 -12.07 16.91 -14.48
C TYR A 63 -11.73 17.27 -15.94
N GLY A 64 -12.30 16.54 -16.90
CA GLY A 64 -12.14 16.79 -18.34
C GLY A 64 -10.68 16.89 -18.79
N VAL A 65 -10.37 17.92 -19.58
CA VAL A 65 -9.02 18.14 -20.15
C VAL A 65 -7.95 18.29 -19.07
N LYS A 66 -8.28 18.89 -17.92
CA LYS A 66 -7.31 19.05 -16.81
C LYS A 66 -6.97 17.71 -16.18
N GLY A 67 -7.97 16.84 -16.01
CA GLY A 67 -7.78 15.47 -15.57
C GLY A 67 -6.95 14.65 -16.55
N LEU A 68 -7.26 14.77 -17.85
CA LEU A 68 -6.56 14.03 -18.91
C LEU A 68 -5.07 14.40 -19.02
N LEU A 69 -4.76 15.71 -19.06
CA LEU A 69 -3.40 16.19 -19.29
C LEU A 69 -2.57 16.24 -18.00
N PHE A 70 -3.17 16.69 -16.89
CA PHE A 70 -2.42 17.00 -15.67
C PHE A 70 -2.77 16.09 -14.49
N GLY A 71 -3.75 15.19 -14.62
CA GLY A 71 -4.17 14.32 -13.52
C GLY A 71 -4.89 15.08 -12.40
N ALA A 72 -5.53 16.21 -12.72
CA ALA A 72 -6.37 16.92 -11.76
C ALA A 72 -7.44 15.95 -11.20
N GLY A 73 -7.60 15.92 -9.88
CA GLY A 73 -8.54 15.02 -9.20
C GLY A 73 -7.93 13.76 -8.58
N VAL A 74 -6.78 13.27 -9.09
CA VAL A 74 -6.11 12.06 -8.55
C VAL A 74 -5.79 12.22 -7.06
N GLU A 75 -5.33 13.41 -6.67
CA GLU A 75 -5.02 13.73 -5.29
C GLU A 75 -6.28 13.81 -4.41
N GLU A 76 -7.35 14.42 -4.91
CA GLU A 76 -8.63 14.55 -4.20
C GLU A 76 -9.24 13.16 -3.93
N GLN A 77 -9.22 12.27 -4.93
CA GLN A 77 -9.68 10.89 -4.79
C GLN A 77 -8.90 10.14 -3.70
N SER A 78 -7.57 10.35 -3.62
CA SER A 78 -6.76 9.78 -2.54
C SER A 78 -7.15 10.34 -1.16
N GLU A 79 -7.51 11.62 -1.08
CA GLU A 79 -7.88 12.28 0.19
C GLU A 79 -9.22 11.80 0.71
N GLN A 80 -10.17 11.52 -0.17
CA GLN A 80 -11.46 10.94 0.22
C GLN A 80 -11.28 9.57 0.89
N VAL A 81 -10.42 8.70 0.34
CA VAL A 81 -10.10 7.41 0.97
C VAL A 81 -9.39 7.60 2.32
N VAL A 82 -8.40 8.51 2.38
CA VAL A 82 -7.70 8.84 3.63
C VAL A 82 -8.66 9.30 4.72
N ALA A 83 -9.65 10.14 4.36
CA ALA A 83 -10.66 10.62 5.30
C ALA A 83 -11.51 9.47 5.87
N VAL A 84 -11.94 8.53 5.02
CA VAL A 84 -12.71 7.34 5.44
C VAL A 84 -11.88 6.47 6.39
N VAL A 85 -10.61 6.17 6.04
CA VAL A 85 -9.71 5.37 6.89
C VAL A 85 -9.53 6.02 8.26
N LYS A 86 -9.22 7.32 8.29
CA LYS A 86 -9.03 8.05 9.55
C LYS A 86 -10.31 8.06 10.39
N LYS A 87 -11.47 8.23 9.76
CA LYS A 87 -12.76 8.20 10.45
C LYS A 87 -13.03 6.84 11.09
N LEU A 88 -12.76 5.74 10.38
CA LEU A 88 -12.89 4.38 10.95
C LEU A 88 -11.96 4.15 12.14
N ILE A 89 -10.70 4.62 12.06
CA ILE A 89 -9.76 4.53 13.19
C ILE A 89 -10.24 5.36 14.38
N GLN A 90 -10.73 6.58 14.16
CA GLN A 90 -11.32 7.43 15.20
C GLN A 90 -12.53 6.76 15.87
N ASP A 91 -13.32 6.00 15.11
CA ASP A 91 -14.45 5.23 15.63
C ASP A 91 -14.02 3.94 16.37
N GLY A 92 -12.70 3.66 16.47
CA GLY A 92 -12.11 2.57 17.26
C GLY A 92 -11.93 1.25 16.49
N TYR A 93 -11.91 1.31 15.15
CA TYR A 93 -11.70 0.14 14.31
C TYR A 93 -10.25 -0.01 13.86
N LYS A 94 -9.81 -1.26 13.70
CA LYS A 94 -8.68 -1.59 12.84
C LYS A 94 -9.17 -1.59 11.39
N VAL A 95 -8.43 -0.98 10.47
CA VAL A 95 -8.82 -0.88 9.06
C VAL A 95 -7.92 -1.76 8.20
N LYS A 96 -8.53 -2.53 7.29
CA LYS A 96 -7.84 -3.16 6.16
C LYS A 96 -8.21 -2.42 4.89
N LEU A 97 -7.31 -1.58 4.39
CA LEU A 97 -7.47 -0.82 3.15
C LEU A 97 -6.97 -1.65 1.96
N ASN A 98 -7.85 -1.94 1.01
CA ASN A 98 -7.54 -2.60 -0.25
C ASN A 98 -7.69 -1.58 -1.39
N GLY A 99 -6.58 -1.06 -1.90
CA GLY A 99 -6.57 -0.10 -3.02
C GLY A 99 -6.38 -0.82 -4.36
N ILE A 100 -7.34 -0.68 -5.27
CA ILE A 100 -7.26 -1.24 -6.62
C ILE A 100 -7.27 -0.08 -7.61
N GLY A 101 -6.29 0.02 -8.50
CA GLY A 101 -6.22 1.17 -9.40
C GLY A 101 -5.63 0.87 -10.77
N LEU A 102 -6.26 1.41 -11.81
CA LEU A 102 -5.80 1.34 -13.20
C LEU A 102 -5.15 2.66 -13.62
N SER A 103 -3.98 2.62 -14.27
CA SER A 103 -3.34 3.81 -14.84
C SER A 103 -3.13 4.91 -13.77
N ARG A 104 -3.66 6.12 -13.99
CA ARG A 104 -3.66 7.20 -12.97
C ARG A 104 -4.48 6.85 -11.72
N GLY A 105 -5.45 5.96 -11.79
CA GLY A 105 -6.14 5.41 -10.62
C GLY A 105 -5.19 4.60 -9.72
N GLY A 106 -4.22 3.89 -10.30
CA GLY A 106 -3.15 3.24 -9.55
C GLY A 106 -2.27 4.25 -8.80
N ILE A 107 -2.06 5.44 -9.38
CA ILE A 107 -1.35 6.55 -8.73
C ILE A 107 -2.17 7.13 -7.56
N ALA A 108 -3.50 7.24 -7.69
CA ALA A 108 -4.37 7.63 -6.58
C ALA A 108 -4.27 6.66 -5.40
N ALA A 109 -4.27 5.34 -5.67
CA ALA A 109 -4.11 4.30 -4.66
C ALA A 109 -2.74 4.38 -3.96
N ILE A 110 -1.65 4.59 -4.73
CA ILE A 110 -0.30 4.80 -4.17
C ILE A 110 -0.27 6.06 -3.29
N LEU A 111 -0.86 7.17 -3.73
CA LEU A 111 -0.91 8.41 -2.95
C LEU A 111 -1.66 8.23 -1.62
N ALA A 112 -2.77 7.48 -1.62
CA ALA A 112 -3.49 7.14 -0.39
C ALA A 112 -2.59 6.34 0.57
N ALA A 113 -1.89 5.33 0.06
CA ALA A 113 -0.95 4.54 0.85
C ALA A 113 0.20 5.39 1.43
N ILE A 114 0.76 6.33 0.65
CA ILE A 114 1.78 7.28 1.13
C ILE A 114 1.24 8.18 2.25
N LYS A 115 0.03 8.73 2.07
CA LYS A 115 -0.61 9.61 3.06
C LYS A 115 -0.93 8.88 4.38
N LEU A 116 -1.09 7.56 4.33
CA LEU A 116 -1.37 6.69 5.47
C LEU A 116 -0.13 5.95 5.99
N ALA A 117 1.04 6.13 5.38
CA ALA A 117 2.26 5.34 5.61
C ALA A 117 2.73 5.31 7.08
N HIS A 118 2.44 6.38 7.83
CA HIS A 118 2.87 6.53 9.22
C HIS A 118 1.95 5.87 10.25
N ILE A 119 0.73 5.46 9.84
CA ILE A 119 -0.17 4.69 10.70
C ILE A 119 0.44 3.30 10.91
N ASP A 120 0.39 2.79 12.12
CA ASP A 120 1.00 1.51 12.45
C ASP A 120 0.13 0.30 12.03
N PRO A 121 0.76 -0.88 11.89
CA PRO A 121 0.09 -2.13 11.53
C PRO A 121 -1.08 -2.56 12.42
N PHE A 122 -1.14 -2.11 13.67
CA PHE A 122 -2.23 -2.50 14.57
C PHE A 122 -3.53 -1.75 14.25
N HIS A 123 -3.44 -0.54 13.68
CA HIS A 123 -4.62 0.25 13.28
C HIS A 123 -4.92 0.17 11.79
N LEU A 124 -3.91 -0.03 10.94
CA LEU A 124 -4.08 -0.07 9.49
C LEU A 124 -3.25 -1.20 8.89
N GLU A 125 -3.87 -1.94 7.97
CA GLU A 125 -3.21 -2.79 6.98
C GLU A 125 -3.58 -2.27 5.60
N THR A 126 -2.60 -2.03 4.73
CA THR A 126 -2.82 -1.58 3.36
C THR A 126 -2.37 -2.65 2.38
N ASN A 127 -3.23 -2.98 1.42
CA ASN A 127 -2.94 -3.87 0.31
C ASN A 127 -3.25 -3.15 -1.01
N LEU A 128 -2.41 -3.31 -2.04
CA LEU A 128 -2.57 -2.63 -3.32
C LEU A 128 -2.61 -3.64 -4.49
N LEU A 129 -3.57 -3.46 -5.40
CA LEU A 129 -3.57 -4.05 -6.74
C LEU A 129 -3.41 -2.94 -7.77
N LEU A 130 -2.24 -2.87 -8.40
CA LEU A 130 -1.88 -1.82 -9.33
C LEU A 130 -1.92 -2.36 -10.76
N LEU A 131 -2.80 -1.81 -11.60
CA LEU A 131 -2.96 -2.20 -13.00
C LEU A 131 -2.31 -1.13 -13.87
N ASP A 132 -1.10 -1.41 -14.34
CA ASP A 132 -0.23 -0.51 -15.10
C ASP A 132 -0.22 0.94 -14.56
N PRO A 133 0.29 1.18 -13.33
CA PRO A 133 0.19 2.48 -12.66
C PRO A 133 1.01 3.54 -13.42
N VAL A 134 0.34 4.53 -14.02
CA VAL A 134 0.96 5.52 -14.93
C VAL A 134 0.76 6.95 -14.40
N PRO A 135 1.83 7.68 -14.05
CA PRO A 135 1.76 9.07 -13.57
C PRO A 135 1.57 10.12 -14.68
N GLY A 136 1.82 9.79 -15.94
CA GLY A 136 1.66 10.70 -17.08
C GLY A 136 2.89 11.57 -17.38
N ASN A 137 4.09 11.20 -16.91
CA ASN A 137 5.33 11.93 -17.15
C ASN A 137 6.29 11.16 -18.09
N LEU A 138 7.04 11.88 -18.93
CA LEU A 138 8.17 11.34 -19.69
C LEU A 138 9.27 10.82 -18.75
N LEU A 139 10.06 9.83 -19.19
CA LEU A 139 11.08 9.15 -18.37
C LEU A 139 12.05 10.11 -17.65
N TYR A 140 12.47 11.17 -18.34
CA TYR A 140 13.48 12.11 -17.82
C TYR A 140 12.89 13.29 -17.05
N ILE A 141 11.58 13.56 -17.15
CA ILE A 141 10.94 14.69 -16.44
C ILE A 141 11.13 14.58 -14.91
N PRO A 142 10.95 13.42 -14.27
CA PRO A 142 11.20 13.26 -12.83
C PRO A 142 12.64 13.56 -12.42
N LEU A 143 13.62 13.31 -13.30
CA LEU A 143 15.03 13.62 -13.04
C LEU A 143 15.31 15.13 -12.98
N LEU A 144 14.45 15.94 -13.60
CA LEU A 144 14.55 17.41 -13.61
C LEU A 144 13.71 18.07 -12.51
N ASP A 145 12.93 17.27 -11.76
CA ASP A 145 12.01 17.73 -10.74
C ASP A 145 12.66 17.74 -9.35
N PHE A 146 13.60 18.68 -9.16
CA PHE A 146 14.38 18.86 -7.93
C PHE A 146 13.51 19.07 -6.68
N PHE A 147 12.28 19.57 -6.85
CA PHE A 147 11.35 19.87 -5.76
C PHE A 147 10.29 18.79 -5.55
N LYS A 148 10.35 17.68 -6.28
CA LYS A 148 9.41 16.54 -6.18
C LYS A 148 7.95 16.93 -6.38
N TYR A 149 7.65 17.83 -7.32
CA TYR A 149 6.28 18.22 -7.66
C TYR A 149 5.58 17.27 -8.63
N THR A 150 6.34 16.52 -9.43
CA THR A 150 5.78 15.57 -10.40
C THR A 150 5.06 14.42 -9.70
N LEU A 151 3.97 13.95 -10.28
CA LEU A 151 3.24 12.78 -9.76
C LEU A 151 4.17 11.57 -9.63
N THR A 152 5.08 11.39 -10.58
CA THR A 152 6.11 10.34 -10.52
C THR A 152 6.95 10.42 -9.25
N ASN A 153 7.63 11.54 -8.97
CA ASN A 153 8.49 11.65 -7.78
C ASN A 153 7.71 11.57 -6.47
N ARG A 154 6.43 11.98 -6.48
CA ARG A 154 5.54 11.88 -5.31
C ARG A 154 5.02 10.48 -5.04
N THR A 155 5.16 9.54 -5.98
CA THR A 155 4.61 8.17 -5.88
C THR A 155 5.65 7.07 -6.03
N LEU A 156 6.93 7.41 -6.19
CA LEU A 156 8.00 6.45 -6.44
C LEU A 156 8.48 5.69 -5.21
N ASP A 157 8.14 6.17 -4.01
CA ASP A 157 8.71 5.68 -2.77
C ASP A 157 7.63 5.40 -1.73
N LEU A 158 7.43 4.11 -1.47
CA LEU A 158 6.57 3.56 -0.43
C LEU A 158 7.41 2.87 0.67
N SER A 159 8.75 2.94 0.61
CA SER A 159 9.65 2.18 1.49
C SER A 159 9.40 2.42 2.99
N HIS A 160 8.97 3.63 3.32
CA HIS A 160 8.65 4.07 4.67
C HIS A 160 7.23 3.71 5.14
N SER A 161 6.42 3.04 4.32
CA SER A 161 5.07 2.63 4.72
C SER A 161 5.13 1.50 5.73
N LYS A 162 4.64 1.76 6.94
CA LYS A 162 4.66 0.79 8.05
C LYS A 162 3.56 -0.25 7.92
N ASN A 163 2.45 0.12 7.28
CA ASN A 163 1.24 -0.70 7.17
C ASN A 163 1.06 -1.35 5.79
N LEU A 164 1.97 -1.13 4.83
CA LEU A 164 1.85 -1.73 3.51
C LEU A 164 2.24 -3.21 3.56
N ASN A 165 1.23 -4.07 3.53
CA ASN A 165 1.36 -5.50 3.75
C ASN A 165 1.55 -6.28 2.45
N TYR A 166 0.71 -6.01 1.44
CA TYR A 166 0.74 -6.72 0.17
C TYR A 166 0.58 -5.79 -1.04
N VAL A 167 1.40 -5.99 -2.06
CA VAL A 167 1.25 -5.28 -3.35
C VAL A 167 1.32 -6.28 -4.49
N GLU A 168 0.27 -6.31 -5.31
CA GLU A 168 0.28 -6.97 -6.59
C GLU A 168 0.26 -5.92 -7.71
N THR A 169 1.09 -6.09 -8.73
CA THR A 169 1.17 -5.16 -9.84
C THR A 169 1.21 -5.88 -11.17
N LEU A 170 0.32 -5.50 -12.08
CA LEU A 170 0.25 -5.99 -13.44
C LEU A 170 0.79 -4.96 -14.41
N TYR A 171 1.84 -5.32 -15.15
CA TYR A 171 2.38 -4.50 -16.22
C TYR A 171 2.08 -5.16 -17.58
N PRO A 172 1.23 -4.54 -18.41
CA PRO A 172 1.10 -4.90 -19.82
C PRO A 172 2.44 -4.79 -20.53
N TYR A 173 2.78 -5.85 -21.27
CA TYR A 173 4.00 -5.94 -22.04
C TYR A 173 4.04 -4.91 -23.19
N LEU A 174 2.89 -4.64 -23.85
CA LEU A 174 2.82 -3.64 -24.91
C LEU A 174 2.59 -2.24 -24.34
N GLU A 175 3.25 -1.27 -24.96
CA GLU A 175 3.03 0.15 -24.70
C GLU A 175 1.73 0.64 -25.36
N VAL A 176 1.24 1.80 -24.91
CA VAL A 176 0.15 2.51 -25.62
C VAL A 176 0.58 2.76 -27.05
N GLY A 177 -0.23 2.35 -28.03
CA GLY A 177 0.03 2.60 -29.45
C GLY A 177 0.78 1.49 -30.19
N ASP A 178 1.35 0.52 -29.48
CA ASP A 178 1.87 -0.71 -30.09
C ASP A 178 0.76 -1.52 -30.78
N ASP A 179 -0.46 -1.43 -30.25
CA ASP A 179 -1.63 -2.18 -30.70
C ASP A 179 -2.47 -1.45 -31.77
N THR A 180 -2.23 -0.16 -31.99
CA THR A 180 -2.92 0.65 -33.01
C THR A 180 -2.05 0.94 -34.23
N GLY A 181 -0.71 0.87 -34.10
CA GLY A 181 0.24 1.21 -35.16
C GLY A 181 0.22 2.70 -35.57
N LYS A 182 -0.50 3.57 -34.84
CA LYS A 182 -0.59 4.99 -35.15
C LYS A 182 0.60 5.75 -34.58
N ARG A 183 1.21 6.61 -35.40
CA ARG A 183 2.37 7.43 -35.01
C ARG A 183 2.07 8.38 -33.84
N LEU A 184 0.84 8.89 -33.73
CA LEU A 184 0.43 9.75 -32.61
C LEU A 184 0.44 8.96 -31.29
N ASP A 185 -0.07 7.73 -31.31
CA ASP A 185 -0.15 6.88 -30.12
C ASP A 185 1.25 6.46 -29.66
N GLN A 186 2.17 6.20 -30.59
CA GLN A 186 3.60 5.98 -30.27
C GLN A 186 4.28 7.18 -29.61
N ILE A 187 3.88 8.41 -29.95
CA ILE A 187 4.39 9.61 -29.27
C ILE A 187 3.81 9.67 -27.85
N LEU A 188 2.51 9.39 -27.69
CA LEU A 188 1.83 9.34 -26.39
C LEU A 188 2.39 8.24 -25.49
N ALA A 189 2.87 7.12 -26.04
CA ALA A 189 3.53 6.04 -25.30
C ALA A 189 4.64 6.54 -24.37
N ASN A 190 5.40 7.55 -24.81
CA ASN A 190 6.49 8.12 -24.02
C ASN A 190 6.02 8.80 -22.72
N PHE A 191 4.75 9.20 -22.66
CA PHE A 191 4.10 9.76 -21.46
C PHE A 191 3.37 8.70 -20.63
N HIS A 192 3.25 7.47 -21.14
CA HIS A 192 2.58 6.33 -20.51
C HIS A 192 3.57 5.30 -19.96
N ILE A 193 4.65 5.80 -19.36
CA ILE A 193 5.65 4.97 -18.71
C ILE A 193 5.12 4.62 -17.31
N PRO A 194 5.03 3.34 -16.93
CA PRO A 194 4.53 2.94 -15.63
C PRO A 194 5.57 3.24 -14.55
N ILE A 195 5.10 3.31 -13.31
CA ILE A 195 5.96 3.38 -12.13
C ILE A 195 6.11 2.00 -11.50
N ARG A 196 7.32 1.70 -11.03
CA ARG A 196 7.60 0.59 -10.12
C ARG A 196 8.09 1.19 -8.80
N PRO A 197 7.20 1.44 -7.83
CA PRO A 197 7.58 2.03 -6.55
C PRO A 197 8.58 1.17 -5.79
N THR A 198 9.39 1.80 -4.95
CA THR A 198 10.17 1.10 -3.92
C THR A 198 9.27 0.77 -2.75
N TYR A 199 9.17 -0.51 -2.38
CA TYR A 199 8.32 -0.98 -1.29
C TYR A 199 9.12 -1.24 0.00
N PRO A 200 8.46 -1.28 1.17
CA PRO A 200 9.09 -1.68 2.42
C PRO A 200 9.61 -3.13 2.34
N LYS A 201 10.70 -3.43 3.07
CA LYS A 201 11.30 -4.77 3.06
C LYS A 201 10.36 -5.88 3.55
N HIS A 202 9.41 -5.55 4.43
CA HIS A 202 8.45 -6.49 4.98
C HIS A 202 7.22 -6.70 4.08
N CYS A 203 7.00 -5.81 3.09
CA CYS A 203 5.85 -5.90 2.21
C CYS A 203 6.00 -7.11 1.29
N GLN A 204 4.98 -7.94 1.23
CA GLN A 204 4.88 -8.97 0.21
C GLN A 204 4.54 -8.30 -1.12
N VAL A 205 5.31 -8.58 -2.15
CA VAL A 205 5.11 -7.99 -3.48
C VAL A 205 4.81 -9.12 -4.45
N ARG A 206 4.09 -8.86 -5.52
CA ARG A 206 3.94 -9.75 -6.67
C ARG A 206 3.85 -8.88 -7.91
N GLU A 207 4.94 -8.82 -8.65
CA GLU A 207 4.97 -8.08 -9.91
C GLU A 207 4.89 -9.08 -11.06
N GLU A 208 3.94 -8.83 -11.95
CA GLU A 208 3.66 -9.71 -13.07
C GLU A 208 3.55 -8.91 -14.36
N VAL A 209 4.17 -9.43 -15.41
CA VAL A 209 4.05 -8.88 -16.75
C VAL A 209 3.04 -9.72 -17.51
N ILE A 210 2.03 -9.06 -18.06
CA ILE A 210 0.94 -9.70 -18.80
C ILE A 210 0.97 -9.30 -20.27
N LEU A 211 0.37 -10.12 -21.10
CA LEU A 211 0.19 -9.79 -22.52
C LEU A 211 -0.83 -8.65 -22.69
N GLY A 212 -0.78 -7.97 -23.83
CA GLY A 212 -1.67 -6.86 -24.16
C GLY A 212 -1.07 -5.48 -23.90
N ALA A 213 -1.84 -4.45 -24.29
CA ALA A 213 -1.49 -3.04 -24.14
C ALA A 213 -2.27 -2.40 -22.98
N HIS A 214 -1.73 -1.28 -22.48
CA HIS A 214 -2.21 -0.51 -21.32
C HIS A 214 -3.70 -0.65 -21.00
N LEU A 215 -4.59 -0.26 -21.92
CA LEU A 215 -6.03 -0.28 -21.67
C LEU A 215 -6.66 -1.64 -21.99
N LYS A 216 -6.29 -2.27 -23.11
CA LYS A 216 -6.93 -3.49 -23.60
C LYS A 216 -6.72 -4.71 -22.70
N ALA A 217 -5.64 -4.72 -21.92
CA ALA A 217 -5.35 -5.80 -20.97
C ALA A 217 -6.37 -5.89 -19.82
N PHE A 218 -7.13 -4.82 -19.57
CA PHE A 218 -8.05 -4.71 -18.42
C PHE A 218 -9.50 -4.40 -18.83
N GLN A 219 -9.86 -4.53 -20.10
CA GLN A 219 -11.20 -4.24 -20.62
C GLN A 219 -12.13 -5.47 -20.66
N ASP A 220 -13.41 -5.25 -20.35
CA ASP A 220 -14.49 -6.21 -20.61
C ASP A 220 -15.07 -5.98 -22.01
N LEU A 221 -14.95 -6.98 -22.90
CA LEU A 221 -15.48 -7.10 -24.28
C LEU A 221 -15.96 -5.83 -25.05
N ASP A 222 -15.28 -5.51 -26.15
CA ASP A 222 -15.93 -5.24 -27.44
C ASP A 222 -15.10 -5.82 -28.61
N LYS A 223 -15.63 -6.85 -29.29
CA LYS A 223 -14.86 -7.71 -30.22
C LYS A 223 -14.45 -7.01 -31.52
N GLU A 224 -15.08 -5.89 -31.86
CA GLU A 224 -14.87 -5.22 -33.15
C GLU A 224 -13.54 -4.44 -33.24
N GLN A 225 -12.86 -4.18 -32.11
CA GLN A 225 -11.64 -3.34 -32.06
C GLN A 225 -10.31 -4.12 -32.01
N ASP A 226 -10.37 -5.45 -32.14
CA ASP A 226 -9.33 -6.36 -31.66
C ASP A 226 -8.45 -6.98 -32.77
N ALA A 227 -8.73 -6.69 -34.04
CA ALA A 227 -8.00 -7.21 -35.20
C ALA A 227 -6.49 -6.87 -35.22
N GLY A 228 -6.09 -5.75 -34.59
CA GLY A 228 -4.70 -5.31 -34.52
C GLY A 228 -3.79 -6.22 -33.68
N GLN A 229 -4.32 -6.87 -32.64
CA GLN A 229 -3.51 -7.73 -31.75
C GLN A 229 -3.20 -9.09 -32.38
N ILE A 230 -4.12 -9.62 -33.19
CA ILE A 230 -3.90 -10.85 -33.95
C ILE A 230 -2.70 -10.68 -34.89
N ASN A 231 -2.55 -9.50 -35.51
CA ASN A 231 -1.42 -9.21 -36.39
C ASN A 231 -0.08 -9.14 -35.63
N TYR A 232 -0.09 -8.76 -34.35
CA TYR A 232 1.13 -8.63 -33.55
C TYR A 232 1.62 -9.96 -32.98
N TYR A 233 0.68 -10.83 -32.58
CA TYR A 233 0.99 -12.09 -31.91
C TYR A 233 0.77 -13.35 -32.77
N GLY A 234 0.13 -13.23 -33.94
CA GLY A 234 -0.14 -14.33 -34.87
C GLY A 234 -1.23 -15.32 -34.42
N VAL A 235 -1.89 -15.07 -33.29
CA VAL A 235 -2.96 -15.87 -32.68
C VAL A 235 -3.94 -14.95 -31.94
N ASP A 236 -5.20 -15.37 -31.78
CA ASP A 236 -6.19 -14.65 -30.96
C ASP A 236 -5.85 -14.78 -29.47
N VAL A 237 -5.00 -13.87 -28.98
CA VAL A 237 -4.49 -13.85 -27.59
C VAL A 237 -5.38 -13.10 -26.61
N ILE A 238 -6.38 -12.37 -27.12
CA ILE A 238 -7.20 -11.46 -26.31
C ILE A 238 -8.02 -12.21 -25.25
N PRO A 239 -8.65 -13.36 -25.57
CA PRO A 239 -9.32 -14.16 -24.54
C PRO A 239 -8.36 -14.59 -23.43
N VAL A 240 -7.10 -14.91 -23.76
CA VAL A 240 -6.08 -15.32 -22.77
C VAL A 240 -5.70 -14.14 -21.88
N ILE A 241 -5.39 -12.99 -22.47
CA ILE A 241 -5.00 -11.76 -21.76
C ILE A 241 -6.05 -11.40 -20.70
N ARG A 242 -7.31 -11.28 -21.13
CA ARG A 242 -8.41 -10.82 -20.28
C ARG A 242 -8.79 -11.86 -19.22
N LYS A 243 -8.68 -13.17 -19.53
CA LYS A 243 -8.92 -14.22 -18.53
C LYS A 243 -7.84 -14.24 -17.46
N LEU A 244 -6.57 -14.10 -17.85
CA LEU A 244 -5.46 -14.06 -16.89
C LEU A 244 -5.53 -12.82 -16.01
N SER A 245 -5.76 -11.63 -16.57
CA SER A 245 -5.88 -10.40 -15.77
C SER A 245 -7.05 -10.48 -14.79
N ARG A 246 -8.21 -10.98 -15.21
CA ARG A 246 -9.35 -11.23 -14.30
C ARG A 246 -9.03 -12.28 -13.23
N ALA A 247 -8.36 -13.38 -13.57
CA ALA A 247 -7.98 -14.40 -12.60
C ALA A 247 -7.10 -13.82 -11.49
N ILE A 248 -6.13 -12.97 -11.85
CA ILE A 248 -5.25 -12.30 -10.89
C ILE A 248 -6.05 -11.34 -10.00
N MET A 249 -6.97 -10.54 -10.57
CA MET A 249 -7.85 -9.67 -9.78
C MET A 249 -8.69 -10.46 -8.76
N TYR A 250 -9.21 -11.63 -9.14
CA TYR A 250 -9.92 -12.51 -8.21
C TYR A 250 -9.02 -13.11 -7.14
N GLN A 251 -7.80 -13.53 -7.49
CA GLN A 251 -6.82 -13.99 -6.50
C GLN A 251 -6.51 -12.91 -5.48
N PHE A 252 -6.32 -11.66 -5.93
CA PHE A 252 -6.13 -10.52 -5.05
C PHE A 252 -7.34 -10.33 -4.11
N LEU A 253 -8.56 -10.20 -4.64
CA LEU A 253 -9.78 -10.00 -3.85
C LEU A 253 -10.00 -11.10 -2.81
N SER A 254 -9.80 -12.36 -3.21
CA SER A 254 -9.88 -13.51 -2.31
C SER A 254 -8.83 -13.42 -1.19
N ARG A 255 -7.58 -13.15 -1.56
CA ARG A 255 -6.46 -13.04 -0.61
C ARG A 255 -6.65 -11.94 0.43
N VAL A 256 -7.21 -10.80 0.04
CA VAL A 256 -7.43 -9.66 0.94
C VAL A 256 -8.82 -9.67 1.62
N GLY A 257 -9.59 -10.74 1.44
CA GLY A 257 -10.90 -10.94 2.06
C GLY A 257 -11.98 -9.96 1.56
N SER A 258 -11.89 -9.50 0.31
CA SER A 258 -12.85 -8.57 -0.30
C SER A 258 -13.76 -9.17 -1.36
N LEU A 259 -13.62 -10.46 -1.66
CA LEU A 259 -14.45 -11.14 -2.65
C LEU A 259 -15.86 -11.40 -2.10
N ALA A 260 -16.90 -11.07 -2.87
CA ALA A 260 -18.30 -11.31 -2.48
C ALA A 260 -18.65 -12.80 -2.39
N GLU A 261 -19.43 -13.16 -1.36
CA GLU A 261 -19.95 -14.54 -1.16
C GLU A 261 -20.96 -14.95 -2.25
N VAL A 262 -21.69 -13.99 -2.82
CA VAL A 262 -22.73 -14.27 -3.84
C VAL A 262 -22.08 -14.59 -5.17
N GLY A 263 -21.90 -15.89 -5.43
CA GLY A 263 -21.25 -16.41 -6.64
C GLY A 263 -19.87 -17.02 -6.39
N GLU A 264 -19.55 -17.35 -5.12
CA GLU A 264 -18.32 -18.00 -4.66
C GLU A 264 -17.60 -18.76 -5.76
N ASN A 265 -16.48 -18.19 -6.19
CA ASN A 265 -15.48 -18.85 -7.00
C ASN A 265 -15.92 -19.31 -8.40
N LEU A 266 -17.16 -19.11 -8.87
CA LEU A 266 -17.60 -19.65 -10.17
C LEU A 266 -16.72 -19.15 -11.30
N ALA A 267 -16.52 -17.84 -11.45
CA ALA A 267 -15.74 -17.31 -12.56
C ALA A 267 -14.23 -17.64 -12.47
N GLN A 268 -13.62 -17.53 -11.29
CA GLN A 268 -12.20 -17.87 -11.10
C GLN A 268 -11.96 -19.38 -11.24
N SER A 269 -12.77 -20.19 -10.57
CA SER A 269 -12.73 -21.64 -10.69
C SER A 269 -13.11 -22.10 -12.10
N GLU A 270 -14.00 -21.41 -12.81
CA GLU A 270 -14.28 -21.70 -14.23
C GLU A 270 -13.08 -21.38 -15.11
N ILE A 271 -12.39 -20.26 -14.88
CA ILE A 271 -11.15 -19.94 -15.61
C ILE A 271 -10.11 -21.04 -15.34
N ILE A 272 -9.87 -21.40 -14.08
CA ILE A 272 -8.90 -22.45 -13.71
C ILE A 272 -9.33 -23.81 -14.28
N LYS A 273 -10.58 -24.23 -14.09
CA LYS A 273 -11.13 -25.50 -14.62
C LYS A 273 -11.09 -25.54 -16.14
N GLU A 274 -11.30 -24.41 -16.82
CA GLU A 274 -11.14 -24.33 -18.28
C GLU A 274 -9.67 -24.46 -18.68
N PHE A 275 -8.75 -23.81 -17.97
CA PHE A 275 -7.31 -23.97 -18.19
C PHE A 275 -6.85 -25.42 -17.99
N GLU A 276 -7.36 -26.11 -16.98
CA GLU A 276 -7.10 -27.53 -16.73
C GLU A 276 -7.74 -28.42 -17.80
N ARG A 277 -9.03 -28.22 -18.11
CA ARG A 277 -9.77 -29.00 -19.11
C ARG A 277 -9.17 -28.88 -20.50
N GLU A 278 -8.67 -27.70 -20.85
CA GLU A 278 -8.10 -27.37 -22.17
C GLU A 278 -6.57 -27.20 -22.11
N ARG A 279 -5.91 -27.84 -21.14
CA ARG A 279 -4.46 -27.66 -20.86
C ARG A 279 -3.60 -27.80 -22.11
N GLU A 280 -3.78 -28.85 -22.91
CA GLU A 280 -2.98 -29.07 -24.13
C GLU A 280 -3.13 -27.91 -25.13
N LYS A 281 -4.37 -27.43 -25.34
CA LYS A 281 -4.66 -26.29 -26.20
C LYS A 281 -3.98 -25.02 -25.67
N TRP A 282 -4.11 -24.73 -24.38
CA TRP A 282 -3.49 -23.54 -23.78
C TRP A 282 -1.97 -23.62 -23.78
N THR A 283 -1.37 -24.77 -23.47
CA THR A 283 0.08 -24.98 -23.55
C THR A 283 0.60 -24.74 -24.97
N ASN A 284 -0.10 -25.23 -26.00
CA ASN A 284 0.28 -24.99 -27.40
C ASN A 284 0.17 -23.50 -27.77
N ILE A 285 -0.91 -22.83 -27.37
CA ILE A 285 -1.11 -21.39 -27.59
C ILE A 285 0.01 -20.59 -26.89
N LEU A 286 0.25 -20.82 -25.61
CA LEU A 286 1.24 -20.09 -24.81
C LEU A 286 2.67 -20.33 -25.30
N THR A 287 3.01 -21.57 -25.68
CA THR A 287 4.30 -21.89 -26.30
C THR A 287 4.47 -21.18 -27.63
N GLY A 288 3.42 -21.12 -28.45
CA GLY A 288 3.39 -20.36 -29.69
C GLY A 288 3.64 -18.87 -29.46
N ILE A 289 3.01 -18.29 -28.43
CA ILE A 289 3.22 -16.88 -28.07
C ILE A 289 4.66 -16.64 -27.60
N ILE A 290 5.20 -17.47 -26.70
CA ILE A 290 6.56 -17.32 -26.15
C ILE A 290 7.61 -17.36 -27.27
N ARG A 291 7.44 -18.23 -28.27
CA ARG A 291 8.39 -18.33 -29.39
C ARG A 291 8.36 -17.10 -30.30
N ASN A 292 7.17 -16.54 -30.54
CA ASN A 292 6.94 -15.51 -31.56
C ASN A 292 6.84 -14.09 -31.01
N ILE A 293 6.75 -13.90 -29.69
CA ILE A 293 6.72 -12.58 -29.08
C ILE A 293 7.97 -11.79 -29.47
N ILE A 294 7.78 -10.53 -29.85
CA ILE A 294 8.88 -9.67 -30.28
C ILE A 294 9.68 -9.27 -29.02
N PRO A 295 10.99 -9.52 -28.92
CA PRO A 295 11.73 -9.07 -27.76
C PRO A 295 11.73 -7.54 -27.68
N LYS A 296 11.30 -7.01 -26.53
CA LYS A 296 11.36 -5.57 -26.21
C LYS A 296 11.86 -5.38 -24.79
N SER A 297 12.41 -4.19 -24.54
CA SER A 297 12.72 -3.75 -23.18
C SER A 297 12.04 -2.41 -22.92
N ARG A 298 11.09 -2.40 -21.98
CA ARG A 298 10.32 -1.20 -21.60
C ARG A 298 10.82 -0.72 -20.25
N LYS A 299 11.35 0.50 -20.19
CA LYS A 299 11.80 1.09 -18.91
C LYS A 299 10.60 1.44 -18.05
N LEU A 300 10.79 1.36 -16.73
CA LEU A 300 9.83 1.80 -15.72
C LEU A 300 10.41 3.00 -14.95
N HIS A 301 9.54 3.90 -14.52
CA HIS A 301 9.91 4.91 -13.52
C HIS A 301 10.22 4.18 -12.21
N SER A 302 11.49 4.14 -11.82
CA SER A 302 11.96 3.32 -10.70
C SER A 302 13.31 3.83 -10.15
N GLN A 303 13.61 3.50 -8.90
CA GLN A 303 14.90 3.86 -8.26
C GLN A 303 16.05 2.90 -8.64
N ASP A 304 15.74 1.73 -9.18
CA ASP A 304 16.67 0.64 -9.47
C ASP A 304 16.85 0.38 -10.98
N ASP A 305 16.49 1.35 -11.84
CA ASP A 305 16.51 1.26 -13.32
C ASP A 305 15.77 0.02 -13.86
N SER A 306 14.64 -0.27 -13.22
CA SER A 306 13.77 -1.39 -13.58
C SER A 306 13.27 -1.31 -15.02
N LYS A 307 13.14 -2.49 -15.62
CA LYS A 307 12.60 -2.64 -16.97
C LYS A 307 11.83 -3.95 -17.12
N ILE A 308 10.83 -3.95 -17.98
CA ILE A 308 10.20 -5.18 -18.46
C ILE A 308 11.13 -5.82 -19.50
N THR A 309 11.32 -7.12 -19.41
CA THR A 309 12.11 -7.91 -20.37
C THR A 309 11.34 -9.10 -20.92
N VAL A 310 11.84 -9.60 -22.06
CA VAL A 310 11.28 -10.73 -22.79
C VAL A 310 12.37 -11.76 -23.08
N LYS A 311 12.06 -13.04 -22.83
CA LYS A 311 12.95 -14.17 -23.11
C LYS A 311 12.18 -15.28 -23.86
N ASN A 312 12.39 -15.38 -25.18
CA ASN A 312 11.66 -16.34 -26.03
C ASN A 312 12.05 -17.81 -25.81
N SER A 313 13.10 -18.08 -25.02
CA SER A 313 13.54 -19.43 -24.65
C SER A 313 13.00 -19.90 -23.29
N ALA A 314 12.18 -19.08 -22.63
CA ALA A 314 11.58 -19.39 -21.34
C ALA A 314 10.54 -20.53 -21.44
N LYS A 315 10.29 -21.20 -20.31
CA LYS A 315 9.30 -22.29 -20.21
C LYS A 315 7.89 -21.75 -20.02
N TYR A 316 7.76 -20.70 -19.24
CA TYR A 316 6.49 -20.11 -18.85
C TYR A 316 6.37 -18.69 -19.36
N LEU A 317 5.13 -18.22 -19.54
CA LEU A 317 4.88 -16.88 -20.06
C LEU A 317 5.18 -15.85 -18.97
N ASN A 318 4.68 -16.10 -17.76
CA ASN A 318 4.80 -15.28 -16.56
C ASN A 318 4.56 -16.15 -15.31
N LYS A 319 4.51 -15.54 -14.13
CA LYS A 319 4.37 -16.24 -12.83
C LYS A 319 3.04 -17.00 -12.73
N THR A 320 1.93 -16.40 -13.15
CA THR A 320 0.62 -17.06 -13.15
C THR A 320 0.60 -18.29 -14.05
N HIS A 321 1.16 -18.22 -15.27
CA HIS A 321 1.27 -19.40 -16.14
C HIS A 321 2.13 -20.51 -15.49
N ARG A 322 3.24 -20.16 -14.84
CA ARG A 322 4.08 -21.12 -14.11
C ARG A 322 3.28 -21.80 -12.99
N GLU A 323 2.64 -21.03 -12.12
CA GLU A 323 1.87 -21.54 -10.98
C GLU A 323 0.71 -22.45 -11.37
N LEU A 324 0.09 -22.22 -12.54
CA LEU A 324 -0.96 -23.11 -13.08
C LEU A 324 -0.43 -24.48 -13.57
N ILE A 325 0.88 -24.63 -13.78
CA ILE A 325 1.50 -25.82 -14.36
C ILE A 325 2.44 -26.52 -13.38
N ASP A 326 3.24 -25.75 -12.66
CA ASP A 326 4.35 -26.15 -11.81
C ASP A 326 4.46 -25.16 -10.64
N MET A 327 3.86 -25.54 -9.50
CA MET A 327 3.85 -24.73 -8.28
C MET A 327 5.19 -24.79 -7.52
N GLU A 328 6.09 -25.71 -7.86
CA GLU A 328 7.35 -25.92 -7.13
C GLU A 328 8.49 -25.06 -7.69
N SER A 329 8.48 -24.78 -9.00
CA SER A 329 9.49 -23.91 -9.59
C SER A 329 9.35 -22.45 -9.15
N GLN A 330 10.45 -21.87 -8.70
CA GLN A 330 10.58 -20.45 -8.39
C GLN A 330 11.63 -19.74 -9.26
N ASP A 331 12.25 -20.43 -10.22
CA ASP A 331 13.33 -19.88 -11.04
C ASP A 331 12.82 -18.75 -11.96
N PRO A 332 13.30 -17.50 -11.78
CA PRO A 332 12.90 -16.37 -12.62
C PRO A 332 13.45 -16.45 -14.06
N GLU A 333 14.44 -17.30 -14.33
CA GLU A 333 14.97 -17.51 -15.68
C GLU A 333 14.05 -18.35 -16.57
N GLU A 334 13.05 -18.99 -15.98
CA GLU A 334 12.02 -19.75 -16.67
C GLU A 334 10.84 -18.90 -17.15
N LEU A 335 10.81 -17.60 -16.81
CA LEU A 335 9.76 -16.66 -17.17
C LEU A 335 10.09 -15.93 -18.47
N CYS A 336 9.15 -15.90 -19.41
CA CYS A 336 9.29 -15.18 -20.67
C CYS A 336 9.17 -13.68 -20.44
N LEU A 337 8.11 -13.26 -19.74
CA LEU A 337 7.79 -11.88 -19.41
C LEU A 337 8.05 -11.66 -17.91
N LYS A 338 8.94 -10.71 -17.59
CA LYS A 338 9.25 -10.36 -16.20
C LYS A 338 9.73 -8.91 -16.07
N VAL A 339 9.77 -8.43 -14.83
CA VAL A 339 10.43 -7.18 -14.48
C VAL A 339 11.85 -7.49 -13.99
N GLU A 340 12.85 -6.82 -14.53
CA GLU A 340 14.24 -6.92 -14.11
C GLU A 340 14.70 -5.65 -13.40
N PRO A 341 15.41 -5.75 -12.26
CA PRO A 341 15.70 -6.99 -11.53
C PRO A 341 14.43 -7.57 -10.88
N GLU A 342 14.34 -8.90 -10.81
CA GLU A 342 13.30 -9.55 -10.01
C GLU A 342 13.56 -9.25 -8.53
N ARG A 343 12.51 -8.90 -7.79
CA ARG A 343 12.62 -8.62 -6.36
C ARG A 343 12.62 -9.94 -5.60
N THR A 344 13.70 -10.20 -4.87
CA THR A 344 13.78 -11.32 -3.94
C THR A 344 13.26 -10.88 -2.56
N TYR A 345 12.31 -11.64 -2.03
CA TYR A 345 11.74 -11.40 -0.70
C TYR A 345 12.71 -11.80 0.39
N PHE A 346 12.78 -11.00 1.44
CA PHE A 346 13.42 -11.37 2.69
C PHE A 346 12.37 -11.31 3.78
N GLU A 347 11.92 -12.49 4.25
CA GLU A 347 11.26 -12.55 5.54
C GLU A 347 12.33 -12.28 6.60
N LYS A 348 12.20 -11.14 7.29
CA LYS A 348 13.01 -10.85 8.47
C LYS A 348 12.17 -11.22 9.69
N ASP A 349 12.65 -12.18 10.47
CA ASP A 349 12.10 -12.43 11.80
C ASP A 349 12.18 -11.15 12.64
N ARG A 350 11.04 -10.75 13.18
CA ARG A 350 10.92 -9.55 14.01
C ARG A 350 11.05 -9.92 15.48
N THR A 351 11.71 -9.07 16.25
CA THR A 351 11.78 -9.20 17.70
C THR A 351 10.46 -8.68 18.29
N PRO A 352 9.67 -9.53 18.98
CA PRO A 352 8.40 -9.10 19.55
C PRO A 352 8.62 -8.10 20.69
N LEU A 353 7.70 -7.13 20.81
CA LEU A 353 7.71 -6.22 21.95
C LEU A 353 7.23 -6.96 23.21
N THR A 354 7.98 -6.83 24.31
CA THR A 354 7.62 -7.44 25.61
C THR A 354 7.46 -6.40 26.70
N LYS A 355 6.76 -6.77 27.78
CA LYS A 355 6.59 -5.89 28.95
C LYS A 355 7.93 -5.51 29.59
N GLU A 356 8.92 -6.40 29.60
CA GLU A 356 10.24 -6.16 30.17
C GLU A 356 10.98 -5.07 29.42
N VAL A 357 10.84 -5.03 28.09
CA VAL A 357 11.42 -3.98 27.24
C VAL A 357 10.79 -2.62 27.58
N LEU A 358 9.47 -2.57 27.79
CA LEU A 358 8.79 -1.33 28.17
C LEU A 358 9.13 -0.87 29.60
N LEU A 359 9.20 -1.79 30.57
CA LEU A 359 9.63 -1.48 31.93
C LEU A 359 11.07 -0.93 31.95
N ASN A 360 11.97 -1.51 31.15
CA ASN A 360 13.32 -1.00 30.98
C ASN A 360 13.32 0.42 30.39
N LEU A 361 12.50 0.67 29.35
CA LEU A 361 12.36 2.01 28.78
C LEU A 361 11.89 3.03 29.83
N VAL A 362 10.87 2.69 30.63
CA VAL A 362 10.37 3.55 31.70
C VAL A 362 11.49 3.87 32.70
N SER A 363 12.27 2.87 33.13
CA SER A 363 13.41 3.10 34.04
C SER A 363 14.44 4.06 33.44
N VAL A 364 14.84 3.86 32.18
CA VAL A 364 15.81 4.74 31.49
C VAL A 364 15.29 6.17 31.40
N VAL A 365 13.99 6.35 31.19
CA VAL A 365 13.34 7.66 31.15
C VAL A 365 13.34 8.29 32.54
N GLU A 366 12.89 7.56 33.57
CA GLU A 366 12.80 8.04 34.95
C GLU A 366 14.17 8.47 35.50
N ASP A 367 15.23 7.68 35.25
CA ASP A 367 16.59 8.00 35.71
C ASP A 367 17.11 9.34 35.18
N LYS A 368 16.58 9.78 34.02
CA LYS A 368 16.95 11.03 33.37
C LYS A 368 16.03 12.21 33.71
N MET A 369 14.88 11.97 34.34
CA MET A 369 13.94 13.03 34.73
C MET A 369 14.48 13.86 35.90
N THR A 370 14.16 15.16 35.92
CA THR A 370 14.36 15.98 37.13
C THR A 370 13.37 15.59 38.22
N ASP A 371 13.72 15.87 39.48
CA ASP A 371 12.83 15.61 40.62
C ASP A 371 11.47 16.32 40.47
N THR A 372 11.47 17.56 39.94
CA THR A 372 10.24 18.30 39.63
C THR A 372 9.37 17.55 38.63
N SER A 373 9.96 16.97 37.58
CA SER A 373 9.23 16.22 36.56
C SER A 373 8.69 14.89 37.10
N LYS A 374 9.48 14.20 37.94
CA LYS A 374 9.09 12.96 38.63
C LYS A 374 7.90 13.17 39.58
N GLN A 375 7.87 14.31 40.26
CA GLN A 375 6.77 14.67 41.17
C GLN A 375 5.57 15.30 40.43
N GLY A 376 5.77 15.72 39.18
CA GLY A 376 4.72 16.31 38.35
C GLY A 376 3.87 15.27 37.62
N ARG A 377 2.95 15.77 36.78
CA ARG A 377 1.99 14.95 36.01
C ARG A 377 2.65 13.84 35.18
N LYS A 378 3.82 14.11 34.59
CA LYS A 378 4.56 13.11 33.81
C LYS A 378 5.01 11.93 34.64
N GLY A 379 5.63 12.19 35.80
CA GLY A 379 6.10 11.13 36.68
C GLY A 379 4.95 10.30 37.25
N VAL A 380 3.81 10.94 37.57
CA VAL A 380 2.58 10.24 37.98
C VAL A 380 2.09 9.29 36.87
N LEU A 381 2.01 9.75 35.62
CA LEU A 381 1.57 8.92 34.50
C LEU A 381 2.53 7.75 34.24
N LEU A 382 3.85 7.99 34.25
CA LEU A 382 4.85 6.93 34.09
C LEU A 382 4.81 5.91 35.23
N THR A 383 4.62 6.37 36.47
CA THR A 383 4.44 5.49 37.64
C THR A 383 3.19 4.63 37.49
N ASN A 384 2.09 5.21 37.00
CA ASN A 384 0.85 4.46 36.73
C ASN A 384 1.06 3.39 35.65
N ILE A 385 1.75 3.73 34.55
CA ILE A 385 2.09 2.77 33.49
C ILE A 385 2.97 1.64 34.04
N ARG A 386 4.02 1.98 34.79
CA ARG A 386 4.93 1.01 35.43
C ARG A 386 4.17 0.06 36.35
N ASN A 387 3.38 0.59 37.28
CA ASN A 387 2.57 -0.20 38.20
C ASN A 387 1.53 -1.06 37.46
N GLY A 388 1.04 -0.60 36.30
CA GLY A 388 0.14 -1.38 35.44
C GLY A 388 0.84 -2.56 34.75
N LEU A 389 2.04 -2.32 34.20
CA LEU A 389 2.88 -3.35 33.56
C LEU A 389 3.39 -4.40 34.56
N ASP A 390 3.62 -4.02 35.81
CA ASP A 390 4.07 -4.92 36.89
C ASP A 390 2.96 -5.85 37.41
N LYS A 391 1.69 -5.62 37.05
CA LYS A 391 0.61 -6.55 37.39
C LYS A 391 0.80 -7.87 36.65
N ASN A 392 0.37 -8.98 37.27
CA ASN A 392 0.35 -10.31 36.65
C ASN A 392 -0.80 -10.47 35.62
N VAL A 393 -0.98 -9.48 34.75
CA VAL A 393 -1.94 -9.51 33.64
C VAL A 393 -1.14 -9.63 32.34
N PRO A 394 -1.46 -10.60 31.47
CA PRO A 394 -0.82 -10.69 30.16
C PRO A 394 -1.32 -9.55 29.26
N PHE A 395 -0.39 -8.89 28.55
CA PHE A 395 -0.69 -7.95 27.49
C PHE A 395 -0.38 -8.59 26.14
N SER A 396 -1.24 -8.36 25.14
CA SER A 396 -0.90 -8.65 23.75
C SER A 396 0.14 -7.67 23.22
N GLU A 397 0.83 -8.01 22.12
CA GLU A 397 1.79 -7.08 21.49
C GLU A 397 1.11 -5.78 21.01
N GLU A 398 -0.16 -5.87 20.57
CA GLU A 398 -1.02 -4.71 20.23
C GLU A 398 -1.16 -3.78 21.44
N GLN A 399 -1.52 -4.32 22.61
CA GLN A 399 -1.64 -3.53 23.83
C GLN A 399 -0.31 -2.94 24.28
N LEU A 400 0.79 -3.68 24.15
CA LEU A 400 2.14 -3.18 24.45
C LEU A 400 2.55 -2.04 23.51
N SER A 401 2.14 -2.09 22.24
CA SER A 401 2.32 -0.99 21.28
C SER A 401 1.56 0.27 21.69
N PHE A 402 0.34 0.14 22.24
CA PHE A 402 -0.42 1.28 22.77
C PHE A 402 0.26 1.87 24.00
N ILE A 403 0.72 1.02 24.93
CA ILE A 403 1.47 1.47 26.10
C ILE A 403 2.77 2.18 25.69
N LEU A 404 3.47 1.68 24.66
CA LEU A 404 4.64 2.36 24.09
C LEU A 404 4.28 3.76 23.58
N ARG A 405 3.15 3.94 22.90
CA ARG A 405 2.68 5.27 22.45
C ARG A 405 2.42 6.19 23.62
N ASP A 406 1.83 5.71 24.70
CA ASP A 406 1.59 6.53 25.90
C ASP A 406 2.91 7.00 26.53
N ILE A 407 3.87 6.08 26.68
CA ILE A 407 5.22 6.39 27.17
C ILE A 407 5.85 7.47 26.28
N LEU A 408 5.82 7.28 24.96
CA LEU A 408 6.39 8.24 24.01
C LEU A 408 5.66 9.59 24.04
N THR A 409 4.33 9.61 24.16
CA THR A 409 3.52 10.84 24.30
C THR A 409 3.96 11.65 25.51
N ILE A 410 4.17 11.00 26.65
CA ILE A 410 4.63 11.64 27.89
C ILE A 410 6.06 12.20 27.73
N VAL A 411 6.96 11.42 27.12
CA VAL A 411 8.39 11.74 27.05
C VAL A 411 8.70 12.80 25.99
N LEU A 412 8.05 12.70 24.81
CA LEU A 412 8.24 13.64 23.71
C LEU A 412 7.71 15.04 24.04
N GLN A 413 6.72 15.14 24.93
CA GLN A 413 6.14 16.41 25.33
C GLN A 413 7.22 17.37 25.86
N ARG A 414 7.44 18.50 25.20
CA ARG A 414 8.47 19.46 25.61
C ARG A 414 8.01 20.26 26.81
N ASP A 415 8.87 20.34 27.81
CA ASP A 415 8.72 21.22 28.96
C ASP A 415 10.11 21.61 29.49
N ARG A 416 10.26 22.86 29.93
CA ARG A 416 11.53 23.39 30.39
C ARG A 416 11.88 22.70 31.71
N TYR A 417 13.11 22.21 31.83
CA TYR A 417 13.64 21.58 33.05
C TYR A 417 12.99 20.24 33.43
N SER A 418 12.32 19.53 32.52
CA SER A 418 11.76 18.20 32.82
C SER A 418 12.79 17.08 32.94
N TYR A 419 13.99 17.27 32.39
CA TYR A 419 15.05 16.26 32.40
C TYR A 419 16.40 16.90 32.74
N SER A 420 17.19 16.23 33.59
CA SER A 420 18.29 16.81 34.38
C SER A 420 19.52 17.23 33.57
N PHE A 421 19.63 16.77 32.32
CA PHE A 421 20.76 17.07 31.42
C PHE A 421 20.34 17.70 30.09
N TYR A 422 19.05 17.96 29.89
CA TYR A 422 18.51 18.30 28.58
C TYR A 422 17.91 19.71 28.57
N GLY A 423 18.48 20.60 27.75
CA GLY A 423 17.70 21.73 27.25
C GLY A 423 16.47 21.20 26.51
N THR A 424 15.42 22.00 26.33
CA THR A 424 14.16 21.56 25.70
C THR A 424 14.29 20.90 24.32
N THR A 425 15.41 21.13 23.62
CA THR A 425 15.78 20.52 22.33
C THR A 425 16.54 19.19 22.47
N THR A 426 17.00 18.84 23.67
CA THR A 426 17.97 17.77 23.91
C THR A 426 17.31 16.48 24.44
N SER A 427 16.11 16.54 25.03
CA SER A 427 15.42 15.35 25.60
C SER A 427 15.03 14.33 24.53
N GLY A 428 14.58 14.81 23.37
CA GLY A 428 14.31 13.97 22.19
C GLY A 428 15.57 13.25 21.70
N LEU A 429 16.73 13.93 21.70
CA LEU A 429 18.01 13.33 21.30
C LEU A 429 18.48 12.25 22.30
N GLY A 430 18.25 12.47 23.60
CA GLY A 430 18.55 11.51 24.64
C GLY A 430 17.73 10.21 24.55
N LEU A 431 16.45 10.34 24.24
CA LEU A 431 15.55 9.21 23.99
C LEU A 431 15.93 8.48 22.70
N VAL A 432 16.20 9.22 21.62
CA VAL A 432 16.69 8.64 20.35
C VAL A 432 17.97 7.83 20.58
N ASN A 433 18.94 8.36 21.33
CA ASN A 433 20.19 7.65 21.63
C ASN A 433 19.96 6.37 22.44
N ALA A 434 19.01 6.39 23.38
CA ALA A 434 18.64 5.22 24.16
C ALA A 434 17.94 4.17 23.29
N LEU A 435 16.92 4.57 22.53
CA LEU A 435 16.15 3.66 21.69
C LEU A 435 16.97 3.03 20.57
N ASN A 436 18.08 3.65 20.15
CA ASN A 436 19.03 3.07 19.19
C ASN A 436 20.02 2.05 19.80
N GLN A 437 19.91 1.71 21.09
CA GLN A 437 20.70 0.64 21.72
C GLN A 437 20.09 -0.75 21.48
N PRO A 438 20.90 -1.84 21.47
CA PRO A 438 20.44 -3.19 21.13
C PRO A 438 19.29 -3.72 21.99
N GLU A 439 19.22 -3.35 23.27
CA GLU A 439 18.15 -3.77 24.19
C GLU A 439 16.76 -3.26 23.78
N PHE A 440 16.68 -2.24 22.91
CA PHE A 440 15.43 -1.68 22.41
C PHE A 440 15.13 -2.06 20.96
N THR A 441 15.77 -3.10 20.42
CA THR A 441 15.57 -3.57 19.03
C THR A 441 14.08 -3.80 18.70
N ALA A 442 13.29 -4.38 19.61
CA ALA A 442 11.85 -4.59 19.37
C ALA A 442 11.08 -3.26 19.17
N ILE A 443 11.47 -2.20 19.91
CA ILE A 443 10.90 -0.86 19.73
C ILE A 443 11.39 -0.22 18.44
N GLN A 444 12.68 -0.38 18.10
CA GLN A 444 13.22 0.10 16.84
C GLN A 444 12.47 -0.49 15.65
N GLU A 445 12.26 -1.80 15.65
CA GLU A 445 11.57 -2.48 14.56
C GLU A 445 10.10 -2.04 14.42
N LEU A 446 9.43 -1.65 15.52
CA LEU A 446 8.08 -1.07 15.47
C LEU A 446 8.04 0.34 14.87
N ILE A 447 9.05 1.15 15.18
CA ILE A 447 9.09 2.56 14.81
C ILE A 447 9.71 2.74 13.41
N GLN A 448 10.74 1.95 13.09
CA GLN A 448 11.60 2.06 11.92
C GLN A 448 11.97 0.65 11.39
N PHE A 449 11.26 0.19 10.36
CA PHE A 449 11.40 -1.16 9.82
C PHE A 449 12.61 -1.36 8.89
N GLU A 450 13.27 -0.29 8.44
CA GLU A 450 14.32 -0.38 7.40
C GLU A 450 15.69 -0.82 7.91
N GLY A 451 15.87 -0.90 9.24
CA GLY A 451 17.16 -1.13 9.89
C GLY A 451 18.03 0.13 9.94
N LYS A 452 17.43 1.31 9.73
CA LYS A 452 18.07 2.61 9.96
C LYS A 452 17.94 3.00 11.43
N PRO A 453 18.85 3.82 11.97
CA PRO A 453 18.67 4.41 13.29
C PRO A 453 17.36 5.21 13.37
N ILE A 454 16.66 5.13 14.49
CA ILE A 454 15.49 5.95 14.78
C ILE A 454 15.91 7.41 14.83
N GLU A 455 15.15 8.29 14.20
CA GLU A 455 15.24 9.74 14.35
C GLU A 455 14.07 10.32 15.16
N TYR A 456 14.18 11.56 15.63
CA TYR A 456 13.11 12.21 16.38
C TYR A 456 11.79 12.29 15.60
N ALA A 457 11.89 12.52 14.28
CA ALA A 457 10.73 12.56 13.40
C ALA A 457 9.98 11.21 13.39
N ASP A 458 10.69 10.10 13.43
CA ASP A 458 10.09 8.75 13.47
C ASP A 458 9.28 8.53 14.75
N LEU A 459 9.78 9.02 15.89
CA LEU A 459 9.07 8.94 17.18
C LEU A 459 7.76 9.74 17.12
N THR A 460 7.82 10.98 16.62
CA THR A 460 6.62 11.82 16.49
C THR A 460 5.62 11.23 15.50
N ALA A 461 6.10 10.68 14.39
CA ALA A 461 5.26 10.05 13.38
C ALA A 461 4.61 8.76 13.89
N TYR A 462 5.32 7.97 14.70
CA TYR A 462 4.75 6.77 15.32
C TYR A 462 3.62 7.13 16.29
N VAL A 463 3.79 8.14 17.15
CA VAL A 463 2.74 8.52 18.11
C VAL A 463 1.51 9.13 17.41
N LEU A 464 1.73 9.98 16.41
CA LEU A 464 0.65 10.77 15.79
C LEU A 464 0.08 10.16 14.51
N GLY A 465 0.72 9.12 13.96
CA GLY A 465 0.38 8.60 12.64
C GLY A 465 0.60 9.59 11.49
N ARG A 466 1.34 10.67 11.73
CA ARG A 466 1.67 11.73 10.76
C ARG A 466 2.95 12.46 11.15
N ASN A 467 3.63 13.02 10.16
CA ASN A 467 4.84 13.82 10.40
C ASN A 467 4.48 15.24 10.88
N ASP A 468 4.40 15.42 12.20
CA ASP A 468 4.14 16.73 12.85
C ASP A 468 5.09 16.94 14.05
N PRO A 469 6.33 17.37 13.82
CA PRO A 469 7.33 17.53 14.88
C PRO A 469 7.03 18.71 15.82
N ALA A 470 6.06 19.59 15.48
CA ALA A 470 5.67 20.73 16.29
C ALA A 470 4.57 20.39 17.30
N HIS A 471 3.91 19.24 17.16
CA HIS A 471 2.79 18.81 18.01
C HIS A 471 3.14 18.79 19.51
N PHE A 472 4.33 18.33 19.86
CA PHE A 472 4.77 18.18 21.25
C PHE A 472 5.39 19.46 21.86
N ASN A 473 5.06 20.64 21.32
CA ASN A 473 5.44 21.92 21.92
C ASN A 473 4.67 22.19 23.22
N SER A 474 5.15 23.14 24.03
CA SER A 474 4.62 23.39 25.38
C SER A 474 3.13 23.78 25.42
N GLN A 475 2.59 24.32 24.32
CA GLN A 475 1.18 24.71 24.20
C GLN A 475 0.22 23.51 24.23
N ALA A 476 0.64 22.34 23.72
CA ALA A 476 -0.18 21.13 23.67
C ALA A 476 -0.04 20.24 24.92
N LYS A 477 0.81 20.64 25.89
CA LYS A 477 1.19 19.80 27.03
C LYS A 477 -0.01 19.27 27.82
N GLU A 478 -0.90 20.16 28.25
CA GLU A 478 -2.00 19.74 29.11
C GLU A 478 -3.02 18.85 28.40
N LEU A 479 -3.20 19.06 27.09
CA LEU A 479 -4.07 18.25 26.25
C LEU A 479 -3.49 16.84 26.03
N ASN A 480 -2.22 16.75 25.62
CA ASN A 480 -1.56 15.48 25.35
C ASN A 480 -1.46 14.60 26.60
N LEU A 481 -1.17 15.20 27.75
CA LEU A 481 -1.13 14.47 29.04
C LEU A 481 -2.55 14.19 29.59
N ALA A 482 -3.60 14.84 29.10
CA ALA A 482 -4.98 14.50 29.41
C ALA A 482 -5.43 13.27 28.64
N HIS A 483 -5.13 13.17 27.36
CA HIS A 483 -5.46 12.00 26.55
C HIS A 483 -4.92 10.70 27.16
N VAL A 484 -3.65 10.69 27.57
CA VAL A 484 -3.04 9.50 28.24
C VAL A 484 -3.74 9.14 29.57
N ALA A 485 -4.38 10.11 30.22
CA ALA A 485 -5.09 9.89 31.48
C ALA A 485 -6.57 9.48 31.30
N GLU A 486 -7.11 9.59 30.08
CA GLU A 486 -8.53 9.37 29.77
C GLU A 486 -8.87 7.90 29.50
N HIS A 487 -7.87 7.03 29.37
CA HIS A 487 -8.06 5.61 29.08
C HIS A 487 -7.21 4.71 29.99
N GLU A 488 -7.56 3.43 30.07
CA GLU A 488 -6.82 2.45 30.85
C GLU A 488 -5.52 2.03 30.14
N ILE A 489 -4.61 1.41 30.90
CA ILE A 489 -3.34 0.92 30.37
C ILE A 489 -3.57 -0.17 29.31
N GLY A 490 -3.01 0.03 28.11
CA GLY A 490 -3.18 -0.90 26.99
C GLY A 490 -4.51 -0.75 26.26
N GLU A 491 -5.33 0.26 26.58
CA GLU A 491 -6.40 0.70 25.69
C GLU A 491 -5.86 1.58 24.56
N ASP A 492 -6.58 1.61 23.44
CA ASP A 492 -6.24 2.45 22.29
C ASP A 492 -6.55 3.93 22.59
N GLY A 493 -5.50 4.67 22.98
CA GLY A 493 -5.49 6.12 23.06
C GLY A 493 -5.20 6.81 21.72
N TYR A 494 -4.71 6.09 20.71
CA TYR A 494 -4.32 6.68 19.43
C TYR A 494 -5.53 7.24 18.67
N ARG A 495 -6.70 6.61 18.76
CA ARG A 495 -7.96 7.17 18.21
C ARG A 495 -8.29 8.59 18.66
N MET A 496 -7.75 9.05 19.80
CA MET A 496 -7.93 10.42 20.30
C MET A 496 -6.97 11.43 19.64
N LEU A 497 -5.94 10.95 18.93
CA LEU A 497 -4.86 11.76 18.36
C LEU A 497 -4.90 11.87 16.82
N VAL A 498 -5.63 10.97 16.13
CA VAL A 498 -5.69 10.85 14.66
C VAL A 498 -6.49 11.96 13.98
#